data_AF-A0A4R6LES4-F1
#
_entry.id   AF-A0A4R6LES4-F1
#
_cell.length_a   1.000
_cell.length_b   1.000
_cell.length_c   1.000
_cell.angle_alpha   90.00
_cell.angle_beta   90.00
_cell.angle_gamma   90.00
#
_symmetry.space_group_name_H-M   'P 1'
#
loop_
_entity.id
_entity.type
_entity.pdbx_description
1 polymer ?
#
loop_
_entity_poly.entity_id
_entity_poly.type
_entity_poly.pdbx_seq_one_letter_code
_entity_poly.pdbx_strand_id
1 'polypeptide(L)'
;MLTTISKIWTVFQVAFGVLKEVKELVEIFEQADTDDGKKHGPEKKNAIVELVEAVYDAADNTVDLPFKKETIMGLVDKAIDVIVDLMNVIGQFRSKSK
;
A
#
# COMPACT_ATOMS: atom_id res chain seq x y z
N MET A 1 -31.46 4.00 5.86
CA MET A 1 -30.76 2.73 6.19
C MET A 1 -29.99 2.20 4.99
N LEU A 2 -30.64 1.91 3.86
CA LEU A 2 -29.97 1.40 2.64
C LEU A 2 -28.86 2.31 2.09
N THR A 3 -29.05 3.63 2.11
CA THR A 3 -28.06 4.64 1.68
C THR A 3 -26.84 4.75 2.59
N THR A 4 -26.97 4.39 3.87
CA THR A 4 -25.83 4.39 4.81
C THR A 4 -24.99 3.13 4.59
N ILE A 5 -25.66 1.98 4.38
CA ILE A 5 -25.01 0.70 4.11
C ILE A 5 -24.23 0.77 2.78
N SER A 6 -24.80 1.37 1.73
CA SER A 6 -24.10 1.52 0.44
C SER A 6 -22.86 2.39 0.54
N LYS A 7 -22.91 3.52 1.27
CA LYS A 7 -21.75 4.38 1.51
C LYS A 7 -20.64 3.66 2.27
N ILE A 8 -21.01 2.92 3.32
CA ILE A 8 -20.06 2.11 4.09
C ILE A 8 -19.40 1.05 3.19
N TRP A 9 -20.20 0.36 2.37
CA TRP A 9 -19.69 -0.63 1.42
C TRP A 9 -18.70 -0.02 0.41
N THR A 10 -19.01 1.15 -0.15
CA THR A 10 -18.09 1.86 -1.06
C THR A 10 -16.75 2.19 -0.39
N VAL A 11 -16.77 2.66 0.86
CA VAL A 11 -15.54 2.94 1.62
C VAL A 11 -14.71 1.66 1.82
N PHE A 12 -15.38 0.54 2.16
CA PHE A 12 -14.70 -0.75 2.25
C PHE A 12 -14.10 -1.20 0.93
N GLN A 13 -14.79 -1.04 -0.19
CA GLN A 13 -14.27 -1.40 -1.52
C GLN A 13 -13.03 -0.59 -1.89
N VAL A 14 -13.04 0.72 -1.62
CA VAL A 14 -11.87 1.58 -1.87
C VAL A 14 -10.70 1.16 -1.00
N ALA A 15 -10.91 0.95 0.31
CA ALA A 15 -9.86 0.50 1.21
C ALA A 15 -9.29 -0.86 0.79
N PHE A 16 -10.14 -1.80 0.38
CA PHE A 16 -9.71 -3.13 -0.09
C PHE A 16 -8.97 -3.06 -1.42
N GLY A 17 -9.37 -2.17 -2.33
CA GLY A 17 -8.64 -1.88 -3.56
C GLY A 17 -7.23 -1.37 -3.27
N VAL A 18 -7.10 -0.36 -2.42
CA VAL A 18 -5.79 0.18 -2.00
C VAL A 18 -4.93 -0.92 -1.37
N LEU A 19 -5.49 -1.71 -0.45
CA LEU A 19 -4.77 -2.83 0.17
C LEU A 19 -4.24 -3.83 -0.86
N LYS A 20 -5.04 -4.18 -1.87
CA LYS A 20 -4.61 -5.12 -2.91
C LYS A 20 -3.46 -4.57 -3.74
N GLU A 21 -3.59 -3.34 -4.26
CA GLU A 21 -2.56 -2.72 -5.10
C GLU A 21 -1.26 -2.49 -4.32
N VAL A 22 -1.36 -2.00 -3.07
CA VAL A 22 -0.20 -1.83 -2.19
C VAL A 22 0.48 -3.18 -1.91
N LYS A 23 -0.29 -4.26 -1.77
CA LYS A 23 0.28 -5.60 -1.56
C LYS A 23 1.15 -6.03 -2.74
N GLU A 24 0.67 -5.83 -3.95
CA GLU A 24 1.44 -6.15 -5.16
C GLU A 24 2.73 -5.33 -5.22
N LEU A 25 2.68 -4.03 -4.89
CA LEU A 25 3.87 -3.20 -4.79
C LEU A 25 4.86 -3.71 -3.72
N VAL A 26 4.38 -4.01 -2.51
CA VAL A 26 5.21 -4.57 -1.43
C VAL A 26 5.89 -5.86 -1.90
N GLU A 27 5.17 -6.78 -2.56
CA GLU A 27 5.75 -8.01 -3.09
C GLU A 27 6.79 -7.76 -4.18
N ILE A 28 6.58 -6.79 -5.08
CA ILE A 28 7.55 -6.42 -6.12
C ILE A 28 8.84 -5.87 -5.49
N PHE A 29 8.72 -4.93 -4.55
CA PHE A 29 9.88 -4.35 -3.86
C PHE A 29 10.62 -5.36 -2.99
N GLU A 30 9.91 -6.34 -2.43
CA GLU A 30 10.50 -7.42 -1.64
C GLU A 30 11.16 -8.50 -2.52
N GLN A 31 10.63 -8.78 -3.72
CA GLN A 31 11.29 -9.65 -4.71
C GLN A 31 12.53 -8.99 -5.33
N ALA A 32 12.52 -7.67 -5.48
CA ALA A 32 13.66 -6.90 -5.95
C ALA A 32 14.77 -6.75 -4.91
N ASP A 33 14.50 -7.10 -3.64
CA ASP A 33 15.50 -7.06 -2.60
C ASP A 33 16.61 -8.07 -2.90
N THR A 34 17.83 -7.58 -2.99
CA THR A 34 19.00 -8.41 -3.27
C THR A 34 19.29 -9.33 -2.07
N ASP A 35 19.75 -10.55 -2.33
CA ASP A 35 20.31 -11.51 -1.35
C ASP A 35 21.63 -10.97 -0.71
N ASP A 36 21.71 -9.67 -0.38
CA ASP A 36 22.84 -9.01 0.29
C ASP A 36 22.75 -9.11 1.82
N GLY A 37 21.67 -9.70 2.34
CA GLY A 37 21.41 -9.89 3.77
C GLY A 37 21.00 -8.62 4.51
N LYS A 38 20.80 -7.49 3.83
CA LYS A 38 20.39 -6.23 4.45
C LYS A 38 18.88 -6.05 4.37
N LYS A 39 18.30 -5.49 5.43
CA LYS A 39 16.88 -5.15 5.48
C LYS A 39 16.71 -3.71 5.01
N HIS A 40 16.21 -3.53 3.80
CA HIS A 40 15.90 -2.21 3.22
C HIS A 40 14.45 -1.75 3.51
N GLY A 41 13.86 -2.19 4.62
CA GLY A 41 12.44 -2.00 4.95
C GLY A 41 11.96 -0.54 4.88
N PRO A 42 12.64 0.43 5.54
CA PRO A 42 12.25 1.84 5.46
C PRO A 42 12.37 2.43 4.05
N GLU A 43 13.42 2.05 3.30
CA GLU A 43 13.67 2.55 1.95
C GLU A 43 12.62 2.04 0.96
N LYS A 44 12.27 0.75 1.04
CA LYS A 44 11.18 0.15 0.26
C LYS A 44 9.83 0.78 0.57
N LYS A 45 9.53 1.00 1.85
CA LYS A 45 8.29 1.67 2.26
C LYS A 45 8.22 3.07 1.63
N ASN A 46 9.29 3.85 1.71
CA ASN A 46 9.33 5.19 1.10
C ASN A 46 9.15 5.12 -0.42
N ALA A 47 9.80 4.18 -1.10
CA ALA A 47 9.67 4.03 -2.55
C ALA A 47 8.22 3.69 -2.99
N ILE A 48 7.52 2.86 -2.22
CA ILE A 48 6.11 2.55 -2.47
C ILE A 48 5.24 3.80 -2.28
N VAL A 49 5.47 4.54 -1.19
CA VAL A 49 4.74 5.78 -0.90
C VAL A 49 4.98 6.82 -2.00
N GLU A 50 6.22 7.05 -2.40
CA GLU A 50 6.60 7.99 -3.47
C GLU A 50 5.96 7.60 -4.81
N LEU A 51 5.92 6.30 -5.15
CA LEU A 51 5.29 5.83 -6.37
C LEU A 51 3.78 6.10 -6.37
N VAL A 52 3.10 5.78 -5.26
CA VAL A 52 1.66 6.02 -5.14
C VAL A 52 1.35 7.51 -5.16
N GLU A 53 2.20 8.33 -4.54
CA GLU A 53 2.11 9.78 -4.58
C GLU A 53 2.20 10.32 -6.02
N ALA A 54 3.20 9.87 -6.78
CA ALA A 54 3.38 10.28 -8.17
C ALA A 54 2.19 9.86 -9.06
N VAL A 55 1.64 8.68 -8.85
CA VAL A 55 0.44 8.20 -9.57
C VAL A 55 -0.78 9.03 -9.20
N TYR A 56 -0.98 9.34 -7.92
CA TYR A 56 -2.07 10.20 -7.48
C TYR A 56 -1.96 11.59 -8.10
N ASP A 57 -0.79 12.21 -8.06
CA ASP A 57 -0.58 13.55 -8.62
C ASP A 57 -0.79 13.55 -10.14
N ALA A 58 -0.33 12.53 -10.85
CA ALA A 58 -0.60 12.39 -12.29
C ALA A 58 -2.10 12.26 -12.59
N ALA A 59 -2.83 11.50 -11.76
CA ALA A 59 -4.26 11.31 -11.90
C ALA A 59 -5.04 12.61 -11.57
N ASP A 60 -4.73 13.28 -10.46
CA ASP A 60 -5.38 14.52 -10.03
C ASP A 60 -5.21 15.66 -11.04
N ASN A 61 -4.04 15.73 -11.70
CA ASN A 61 -3.78 16.67 -12.78
C ASN A 61 -4.60 16.38 -14.06
N THR A 62 -5.17 15.19 -14.20
CA THR A 62 -5.88 14.74 -15.41
C THR A 62 -7.39 14.62 -15.18
N VAL A 63 -7.80 14.21 -13.99
CA VAL A 63 -9.19 13.96 -13.58
C VAL A 63 -9.41 14.45 -12.15
N ASP A 64 -10.56 15.04 -11.88
CA ASP A 64 -10.92 15.47 -10.53
C ASP A 64 -11.20 14.23 -9.65
N LEU A 65 -10.28 13.94 -8.74
CA LEU A 65 -10.38 12.75 -7.90
C LEU A 65 -11.36 12.98 -6.74
N PRO A 66 -12.29 12.04 -6.49
CA PRO A 66 -13.29 12.20 -5.43
C PRO A 66 -12.74 12.08 -4.00
N PHE A 67 -11.43 11.82 -3.86
CA PHE A 67 -10.76 11.64 -2.58
C PHE A 67 -9.55 12.56 -2.49
N LYS A 68 -9.37 13.19 -1.33
CA LYS A 68 -8.20 14.04 -1.05
C LYS A 68 -6.93 13.21 -0.96
N LYS A 69 -5.81 13.78 -1.41
CA LYS A 69 -4.48 13.16 -1.40
C LYS A 69 -4.13 12.62 -0.02
N GLU A 70 -4.33 13.39 1.03
CA GLU A 70 -3.99 12.99 2.41
C GLU A 70 -4.76 11.75 2.86
N THR A 71 -5.98 11.56 2.35
CA THR A 71 -6.80 10.38 2.68
C THR A 71 -6.24 9.13 2.01
N ILE A 72 -5.87 9.22 0.73
CA ILE A 72 -5.27 8.11 -0.01
C ILE A 72 -3.90 7.76 0.56
N MET A 73 -3.03 8.76 0.76
CA MET A 73 -1.70 8.52 1.32
C MET A 73 -1.76 7.93 2.74
N GLY A 74 -2.70 8.38 3.57
CA GLY A 74 -2.91 7.80 4.90
C GLY A 74 -3.46 6.36 4.87
N LEU A 75 -4.22 6.00 3.84
CA LEU A 75 -4.65 4.60 3.62
C LEU A 75 -3.49 3.74 3.14
N VAL A 76 -2.65 4.25 2.24
CA VAL A 76 -1.47 3.56 1.70
C VAL A 76 -0.47 3.26 2.80
N ASP A 77 -0.12 4.24 3.63
CA ASP A 77 0.82 4.06 4.74
C ASP A 77 0.38 2.94 5.70
N LYS A 78 -0.90 2.97 6.11
CA LYS A 78 -1.49 1.90 6.94
C LYS A 78 -1.59 0.57 6.22
N ALA A 79 -1.88 0.58 4.93
CA ALA A 79 -1.95 -0.64 4.13
C ALA A 79 -0.58 -1.32 4.08
N ILE A 80 0.50 -0.57 3.84
CA ILE A 80 1.87 -1.09 3.85
C ILE A 80 2.16 -1.75 5.19
N ASP A 81 1.89 -1.08 6.31
CA ASP A 81 2.16 -1.63 7.65
C ASP A 81 1.38 -2.94 7.88
N VAL A 82 0.08 -2.96 7.58
CA VAL A 82 -0.76 -4.16 7.73
C VAL A 82 -0.25 -5.32 6.87
N ILE A 83 0.18 -5.04 5.63
CA ILE A 83 0.65 -6.06 4.70
C ILE A 83 2.00 -6.61 5.13
N VAL A 84 2.94 -5.74 5.48
CA VAL A 84 4.28 -6.13 5.95
C VAL A 84 4.16 -6.95 7.24
N ASP A 85 3.34 -6.52 8.20
CA ASP A 85 3.08 -7.27 9.43
C ASP A 85 2.47 -8.64 9.14
N LEU A 86 1.45 -8.70 8.28
CA LEU A 86 0.84 -9.97 7.87
C LEU A 86 1.86 -10.91 7.21
N MET A 87 2.68 -10.39 6.29
CA MET A 87 3.69 -11.17 5.56
C MET A 87 4.84 -11.64 6.47
N ASN A 88 5.19 -10.85 7.48
CA ASN A 88 6.11 -11.25 8.55
C ASN A 88 5.53 -12.37 9.41
N VAL A 89 4.26 -12.26 9.81
CA VAL A 89 3.55 -13.25 10.65
C VAL A 89 3.44 -14.60 9.94
N ILE A 90 3.05 -14.62 8.66
CA ILE A 90 2.98 -15.86 7.87
C ILE A 90 4.36 -16.39 7.46
N GLY A 91 5.42 -15.63 7.74
CA GLY A 91 6.80 -16.02 7.51
C GLY A 91 7.30 -15.84 6.08
N GLN A 92 6.54 -15.14 5.22
CA GLN A 92 6.92 -14.84 3.83
C GLN A 92 8.14 -13.92 3.77
N PHE A 93 8.24 -12.95 4.69
CA PHE A 93 9.40 -12.05 4.83
C PHE A 93 10.36 -12.46 5.94
N ARG A 94 10.38 -13.74 6.34
CA ARG A 94 11.46 -14.26 7.18
C ARG A 94 12.77 -14.13 6.40
N SER A 95 13.54 -13.09 6.71
CA SER A 95 14.86 -12.89 6.13
C SER A 95 15.69 -14.16 6.34
N LYS A 96 16.35 -14.66 5.30
CA LYS A 96 17.38 -15.72 5.40
C LYS A 96 18.64 -15.25 6.14
N SER A 97 18.52 -14.34 7.11
CA SER A 97 19.59 -14.05 8.06
C SER A 97 19.73 -15.26 8.98
N LYS A 98 20.63 -16.17 8.60
CA LYS A 98 21.36 -16.97 9.57
C LYS A 98 22.22 -16.06 10.44
#